data_AF-A0A285BG66-F1
#
_entry.id   AF-A0A285BG66-F1
#
_cell.length_a   1.000
_cell.length_b   1.000
_cell.length_c   1.000
_cell.angle_alpha   90.00
_cell.angle_beta   90.00
_cell.angle_gamma   90.00
#
_symmetry.space_group_name_H-M   'P 1'
#
loop_
_entity.id
_entity.type
_entity.pdbx_description
1 polymer ?
#
loop_
_entity_poly.entity_id
_entity_poly.type
_entity_poly.pdbx_seq_one_letter_code
_entity_poly.pdbx_strand_id
1 'polypeptide(L)'
;MKYQKKLTAVLLITIFLLSVVITGFTSISKASTKESLGVSDATNFDDPITVISGMVQAINEQDPYEYMTYFTNSNRTAMTQFLSSNKSESFFKEKQAKLIQIKELPKDIDIEAAGISSGENLNLDDTRIYYAEINFKVDKEDKWLYNGTNYRVIVVTKEDGNWKIVRLSVPSIEYLKDTGNGFNSKDENIAVKIESTLERKGQVMNMKGAVIDNIAATEEQLKNEK
;
A
#
# COMPACT_ATOMS: atom_id res chain seq x y z
N MET A 1 -5.38 59.41 42.82
CA MET A 1 -4.56 58.17 42.79
C MET A 1 -3.95 58.08 41.39
N LYS A 2 -2.69 58.47 41.11
CA LYS A 2 -1.38 57.91 41.53
C LYS A 2 -1.37 56.38 41.30
N TYR A 3 -0.55 55.78 40.43
CA TYR A 3 0.85 56.05 40.08
C TYR A 3 1.22 55.58 38.65
N GLN A 4 1.99 56.42 37.96
CA GLN A 4 2.91 56.07 36.86
C GLN A 4 4.26 55.57 37.40
N LYS A 5 4.98 54.70 36.66
CA LYS A 5 6.46 54.72 36.46
C LYS A 5 6.74 54.01 35.11
N LYS A 6 7.14 54.69 34.01
CA LYS A 6 8.48 55.19 33.61
C LYS A 6 9.51 54.07 33.36
N LEU A 7 9.90 53.81 32.09
CA LEU A 7 11.06 54.34 31.31
C LEU A 7 12.29 53.41 31.51
N THR A 8 13.02 52.91 30.50
CA THR A 8 13.96 53.58 29.56
C THR A 8 14.47 52.57 28.51
N ALA A 9 14.46 52.88 27.19
CA ALA A 9 15.60 53.24 26.32
C ALA A 9 16.65 52.12 26.12
N VAL A 10 17.09 51.74 24.91
CA VAL A 10 18.00 52.53 24.05
C VAL A 10 17.95 52.10 22.57
N LEU A 11 18.14 53.13 21.74
CA LEU A 11 18.26 53.29 20.29
C LEU A 11 19.57 52.70 19.73
N LEU A 12 19.57 52.10 18.53
CA LEU A 12 20.73 52.19 17.63
C LEU A 12 20.27 52.22 16.17
N ILE A 13 20.52 53.39 15.57
CA ILE A 13 20.33 53.76 14.18
C ILE A 13 21.55 53.28 13.39
N THR A 14 21.34 52.63 12.26
CA THR A 14 22.21 52.82 11.08
C THR A 14 21.37 52.76 9.82
N ILE A 15 21.15 53.94 9.25
CA ILE A 15 20.67 54.16 7.88
C ILE A 15 21.86 53.94 6.94
N PHE A 16 21.70 53.13 5.91
CA PHE A 16 22.47 53.29 4.68
C PHE A 16 21.50 53.22 3.50
N LEU A 17 21.16 54.41 3.00
CA LEU A 17 20.54 54.63 1.69
C LEU A 17 21.66 54.60 0.66
N LEU A 18 21.58 53.71 -0.33
CA LEU A 18 22.02 54.02 -1.67
C LEU A 18 21.01 53.46 -2.68
N SER A 19 20.87 54.23 -3.75
CA SER A 19 19.68 54.43 -4.56
C SER A 19 19.74 53.74 -5.92
N VAL A 20 18.58 53.74 -6.60
CA VAL A 20 18.34 53.58 -8.06
C VAL A 20 18.48 52.11 -8.54
N VAL A 21 17.56 51.50 -9.30
CA VAL A 21 16.75 51.96 -10.43
C VAL A 21 15.43 51.16 -10.50
N ILE A 22 14.33 51.86 -10.72
CA ILE A 22 13.04 51.32 -11.15
C ILE A 22 13.13 51.05 -12.66
N THR A 23 12.94 49.80 -13.08
CA THR A 23 12.31 49.51 -14.37
C THR A 23 11.32 48.37 -14.15
N GLY A 24 10.05 48.70 -14.33
CA GLY A 24 8.96 47.75 -14.22
C GLY A 24 8.97 46.73 -15.34
N PHE A 25 8.52 45.52 -15.03
CA PHE A 25 7.82 44.68 -15.99
C PHE A 25 6.62 44.05 -15.30
N THR A 26 5.49 44.28 -15.94
CA THR A 26 4.16 43.74 -15.67
C THR A 26 4.19 42.22 -15.52
N SER A 27 3.58 41.71 -14.45
CA SER A 27 3.24 40.30 -14.31
C SER A 27 2.25 39.90 -15.40
N ILE A 28 2.76 39.25 -16.45
CA ILE A 28 1.95 38.43 -17.34
C ILE A 28 2.11 36.99 -16.84
N SER A 29 1.01 36.41 -16.38
CA SER A 29 0.88 34.99 -16.11
C SER A 29 1.22 34.21 -17.38
N LYS A 30 2.44 33.67 -17.46
CA LYS A 30 2.78 32.71 -18.51
C LYS A 30 2.16 31.38 -18.11
N ALA A 31 1.03 31.06 -18.75
CA ALA A 31 0.53 29.71 -18.82
C ALA A 31 1.70 28.80 -19.24
N SER A 32 2.11 27.92 -18.34
CA SER A 32 3.06 26.87 -18.65
C SER A 32 2.32 25.83 -19.46
N THR A 33 2.44 25.94 -20.79
CA THR A 33 2.18 24.86 -21.73
C THR A 33 2.90 23.61 -21.20
N LYS A 34 2.14 22.54 -20.92
CA LYS A 34 2.71 21.21 -20.67
C LYS A 34 3.44 20.82 -21.96
N GLU A 35 4.75 21.01 -21.96
CA GLU A 35 5.62 20.29 -22.88
C GLU A 35 5.38 18.80 -22.62
N SER A 36 5.06 18.11 -23.70
CA SER A 36 5.07 16.66 -23.85
C SER A 36 6.47 16.15 -23.50
N LEU A 37 6.71 15.90 -22.22
CA LEU A 37 7.81 15.06 -21.77
C LEU A 37 7.49 13.63 -22.20
N GLY A 38 8.19 13.17 -23.22
CA GLY A 38 8.29 11.75 -23.52
C GLY A 38 8.73 11.02 -22.26
N VAL A 39 7.92 10.06 -21.83
CA VAL A 39 8.24 9.16 -20.74
C VAL A 39 9.29 8.19 -21.29
N SER A 40 10.55 8.58 -21.22
CA SER A 40 11.69 7.69 -21.28
C SER A 40 12.35 7.67 -19.91
N ASP A 41 11.76 6.88 -19.01
CA ASP A 41 12.52 6.04 -18.10
C ASP A 41 11.78 4.71 -18.12
N ALA A 42 12.33 3.75 -18.86
CA ALA A 42 11.81 2.40 -18.85
C ALA A 42 12.00 1.88 -17.42
N THR A 43 10.93 1.86 -16.63
CA THR A 43 10.85 1.06 -15.42
C THR A 43 11.27 -0.34 -15.83
N ASN A 44 12.41 -0.80 -15.32
CA ASN A 44 12.95 -2.09 -15.70
C ASN A 44 12.07 -3.17 -15.07
N PHE A 45 11.15 -3.74 -15.86
CA PHE A 45 10.25 -4.82 -15.44
C PHE A 45 10.90 -6.21 -15.60
N ASP A 46 12.24 -6.30 -15.73
CA ASP A 46 12.95 -7.58 -15.90
C ASP A 46 13.17 -8.33 -14.56
N ASP A 47 12.92 -7.66 -13.43
CA ASP A 47 13.05 -8.23 -12.09
C ASP A 47 11.71 -8.17 -11.30
N PRO A 48 11.19 -9.32 -10.83
CA PRO A 48 9.98 -9.37 -9.99
C PRO A 48 10.02 -8.46 -8.76
N ILE A 49 11.17 -8.35 -8.09
CA ILE A 49 11.27 -7.59 -6.84
C ILE A 49 11.14 -6.10 -7.14
N THR A 50 11.68 -5.64 -8.27
CA THR A 50 11.50 -4.27 -8.78
C THR A 50 10.02 -3.99 -9.06
N VAL A 51 9.28 -4.92 -9.67
CA VAL A 51 7.83 -4.78 -9.91
C VAL A 51 7.05 -4.65 -8.60
N ILE A 52 7.36 -5.50 -7.61
CA ILE A 52 6.69 -5.49 -6.31
C ILE A 52 7.02 -4.21 -5.51
N SER A 53 8.28 -3.77 -5.57
CA SER A 53 8.72 -2.54 -4.90
C SER A 53 8.08 -1.30 -5.53
N GLY A 54 8.00 -1.24 -6.86
CA GLY A 54 7.31 -0.17 -7.58
C GLY A 54 5.82 -0.11 -7.26
N MET A 55 5.14 -1.26 -7.16
CA MET A 55 3.76 -1.33 -6.68
C MET A 55 3.61 -0.70 -5.28
N VAL A 56 4.51 -1.03 -4.34
CA VAL A 56 4.50 -0.45 -2.98
C VAL A 56 4.78 1.06 -3.01
N GLN A 57 5.67 1.51 -3.88
CA GLN A 57 5.97 2.94 -4.05
C GLN A 57 4.75 3.72 -4.57
N ALA A 58 4.05 3.18 -5.57
CA ALA A 58 2.86 3.82 -6.12
C ALA A 58 1.74 4.01 -5.08
N ILE A 59 1.62 3.08 -4.10
CA ILE A 59 0.73 3.27 -2.94
C ILE A 59 1.14 4.50 -2.13
N ASN A 60 2.42 4.68 -1.85
CA ASN A 60 2.90 5.84 -1.07
C ASN A 60 2.74 7.16 -1.82
N GLU A 61 2.91 7.14 -3.13
CA GLU A 61 2.71 8.31 -4.00
C GLU A 61 1.24 8.60 -4.25
N GLN A 62 0.35 7.70 -3.82
CA GLN A 62 -1.10 7.75 -4.06
C GLN A 62 -1.42 7.86 -5.56
N ASP A 63 -0.63 7.19 -6.40
CA ASP A 63 -0.81 7.16 -7.85
C ASP A 63 -1.44 5.82 -8.30
N PRO A 64 -2.77 5.79 -8.52
CA PRO A 64 -3.45 4.58 -8.94
C PRO A 64 -3.06 4.15 -10.36
N TYR A 65 -2.70 5.08 -11.25
CA TYR A 65 -2.36 4.73 -12.62
C TYR A 65 -0.98 4.09 -12.70
N GLU A 66 -0.01 4.63 -11.96
CA GLU A 66 1.31 4.04 -11.81
C GLU A 66 1.20 2.65 -11.17
N TYR A 67 0.41 2.50 -10.11
CA TYR A 67 0.14 1.22 -9.46
C TYR A 67 -0.36 0.16 -10.45
N MET A 68 -1.32 0.52 -11.32
CA MET A 68 -1.88 -0.41 -12.30
C MET A 68 -0.88 -0.82 -13.40
N THR A 69 0.26 -0.12 -13.56
CA THR A 69 1.29 -0.51 -14.54
C THR A 69 2.03 -1.80 -14.15
N TYR A 70 2.10 -2.09 -12.85
CA TYR A 70 2.77 -3.27 -12.28
C TYR A 70 1.94 -4.54 -12.43
N PHE A 71 0.66 -4.43 -12.79
CA PHE A 71 -0.24 -5.58 -12.96
C PHE A 71 -0.38 -5.98 -14.43
N THR A 72 -0.78 -7.23 -14.65
CA THR A 72 -1.12 -7.76 -15.98
C THR A 72 -2.18 -6.89 -16.66
N ASN A 73 -2.21 -6.91 -17.99
CA ASN A 73 -3.10 -6.06 -18.76
C ASN A 73 -4.59 -6.30 -18.42
N SER A 74 -4.97 -7.55 -18.14
CA SER A 74 -6.32 -7.89 -17.69
C SER A 74 -6.67 -7.22 -16.35
N ASN A 75 -5.79 -7.32 -15.35
CA ASN A 75 -5.96 -6.66 -14.05
C ASN A 75 -5.97 -5.14 -14.19
N ARG A 76 -5.05 -4.56 -14.97
CA ARG A 76 -5.01 -3.12 -15.26
C ARG A 76 -6.33 -2.64 -15.84
N THR A 77 -6.89 -3.37 -16.79
CA THR A 77 -8.17 -3.04 -17.42
C THR A 77 -9.31 -3.07 -16.40
N ALA A 78 -9.40 -4.12 -15.59
CA ALA A 78 -10.41 -4.26 -14.55
C ALA A 78 -10.32 -3.12 -13.50
N MET A 79 -9.11 -2.81 -13.03
CA MET A 79 -8.86 -1.73 -12.08
C MET A 79 -9.17 -0.34 -12.67
N THR A 80 -8.83 -0.12 -13.94
CA THR A 80 -9.16 1.13 -14.65
C THR A 80 -10.67 1.30 -14.77
N GLN A 81 -11.39 0.21 -15.12
CA GLN A 81 -12.85 0.23 -15.18
C GLN A 81 -13.47 0.50 -13.81
N PHE A 82 -12.98 -0.13 -12.75
CA PHE A 82 -13.42 0.13 -11.38
C PHE A 82 -13.22 1.60 -11.00
N LEU A 83 -12.03 2.16 -11.24
CA LEU A 83 -11.73 3.57 -10.92
C LEU A 83 -12.61 4.54 -11.71
N SER A 84 -12.87 4.23 -12.99
CA SER A 84 -13.74 5.07 -13.84
C SER A 84 -15.20 5.10 -13.35
N SER A 85 -15.67 4.00 -12.75
CA SER A 85 -17.03 3.84 -12.23
C SER A 85 -17.18 4.41 -10.81
N ASN A 86 -16.12 4.45 -10.01
CA ASN A 86 -16.14 4.81 -8.60
C ASN A 86 -15.35 6.10 -8.29
N LYS A 87 -15.68 7.19 -9.01
CA LYS A 87 -14.90 8.45 -8.96
C LYS A 87 -14.88 9.15 -7.60
N SER A 88 -15.80 8.83 -6.68
CA SER A 88 -15.90 9.44 -5.36
C SER A 88 -15.10 8.71 -4.28
N GLU A 89 -14.62 7.50 -4.55
CA GLU A 89 -13.88 6.70 -3.58
C GLU A 89 -12.38 6.78 -3.84
N SER A 90 -11.59 6.80 -2.76
CA SER A 90 -10.14 6.71 -2.89
C SER A 90 -9.78 5.31 -3.40
N PHE A 91 -8.91 5.23 -4.40
CA PHE A 91 -8.46 3.96 -4.94
C PHE A 91 -7.71 3.12 -3.90
N PHE A 92 -6.85 3.76 -3.09
CA PHE A 92 -6.13 3.12 -2.01
C PHE A 92 -6.85 3.31 -0.69
N LYS A 93 -6.99 2.23 0.08
CA LYS A 93 -7.35 2.32 1.50
C LYS A 93 -6.12 2.64 2.36
N GLU A 94 -4.96 2.27 1.86
CA GLU A 94 -3.63 2.52 2.41
C GLU A 94 -3.20 3.96 2.17
N LYS A 95 -2.66 4.58 3.23
CA LYS A 95 -2.01 5.90 3.17
C LYS A 95 -0.51 5.80 3.01
N GLN A 96 0.07 4.74 3.57
CA GLN A 96 1.49 4.45 3.48
C GLN A 96 1.69 2.93 3.46
N ALA A 97 2.73 2.51 2.77
CA ALA A 97 3.16 1.13 2.67
C ALA A 97 4.69 1.06 2.74
N LYS A 98 5.24 0.12 3.49
CA LYS A 98 6.68 -0.13 3.55
C LYS A 98 6.93 -1.62 3.44
N LEU A 99 7.59 -2.04 2.35
CA LEU A 99 8.08 -3.40 2.22
C LEU A 99 9.19 -3.62 3.26
N ILE A 100 8.95 -4.51 4.23
CA ILE A 100 9.89 -4.83 5.31
C ILE A 100 10.82 -5.95 4.87
N GLN A 101 10.23 -7.05 4.40
CA GLN A 101 10.95 -8.20 3.88
C GLN A 101 10.12 -8.89 2.80
N ILE A 102 10.81 -9.57 1.88
CA ILE A 102 10.21 -10.39 0.84
C ILE A 102 11.09 -11.59 0.58
N LYS A 103 10.48 -12.74 0.29
CA LYS A 103 11.18 -13.93 -0.19
C LYS A 103 10.34 -14.68 -1.21
N GLU A 104 11.01 -15.30 -2.17
CA GLU A 104 10.38 -16.24 -3.10
C GLU A 104 10.01 -17.51 -2.34
N LEU A 105 8.81 -18.03 -2.57
CA LEU A 105 8.36 -19.29 -2.01
C LEU A 105 8.82 -20.46 -2.88
N PRO A 106 9.27 -21.58 -2.28
CA PRO A 106 9.50 -22.83 -2.99
C PRO A 106 8.28 -23.33 -3.79
N LYS A 107 8.52 -23.99 -4.93
CA LYS A 107 7.47 -24.50 -5.84
C LYS A 107 6.53 -25.55 -5.25
N ASP A 108 6.92 -26.18 -4.15
CA ASP A 108 6.13 -27.21 -3.46
C ASP A 108 5.09 -26.64 -2.50
N ILE A 109 5.18 -25.35 -2.16
CA ILE A 109 4.24 -24.69 -1.23
C ILE A 109 3.52 -23.49 -1.86
N ASP A 110 4.03 -22.98 -2.98
CA ASP A 110 3.68 -21.67 -3.50
C ASP A 110 2.23 -21.57 -3.99
N ILE A 111 1.72 -22.60 -4.66
CA ILE A 111 0.34 -22.71 -5.15
C ILE A 111 -0.65 -22.69 -3.99
N GLU A 112 -0.39 -23.48 -2.94
CA GLU A 112 -1.25 -23.56 -1.75
C GLU A 112 -1.22 -22.24 -0.97
N ALA A 113 -0.02 -21.68 -0.74
CA ALA A 113 0.14 -20.40 -0.08
C ALA A 113 -0.52 -19.23 -0.84
N ALA A 114 -0.54 -19.29 -2.18
CA ALA A 114 -1.19 -18.31 -3.03
C ALA A 114 -2.71 -18.52 -3.17
N GLY A 115 -3.24 -19.64 -2.68
CA GLY A 115 -4.63 -20.05 -2.88
C GLY A 115 -4.98 -20.23 -4.35
N ILE A 116 -4.03 -20.67 -5.17
CA ILE A 116 -4.25 -20.91 -6.61
C ILE A 116 -4.97 -22.25 -6.74
N SER A 117 -6.20 -22.22 -7.26
CA SER A 117 -6.95 -23.44 -7.52
C SER A 117 -6.51 -24.11 -8.83
N SER A 118 -6.68 -25.43 -8.93
CA SER A 118 -6.30 -26.22 -10.12
C SER A 118 -7.03 -25.83 -11.42
N GLY A 119 -8.12 -25.04 -11.32
CA GLY A 119 -8.87 -24.53 -12.47
C GLY A 119 -8.36 -23.19 -13.01
N GLU A 120 -7.36 -22.58 -12.39
CA GLU A 120 -6.80 -21.31 -12.85
C GLU A 120 -5.82 -21.53 -13.99
N ASN A 121 -6.05 -20.83 -15.11
CA ASN A 121 -5.15 -20.83 -16.26
C ASN A 121 -3.96 -19.88 -16.03
N LEU A 122 -3.05 -20.26 -15.12
CA LEU A 122 -1.76 -19.59 -14.94
C LEU A 122 -0.65 -20.43 -15.59
N ASN A 123 0.22 -19.78 -16.36
CA ASN A 123 1.44 -20.44 -16.83
C ASN A 123 2.43 -20.54 -15.66
N LEU A 124 2.44 -21.70 -15.00
CA LEU A 124 3.25 -21.93 -13.80
C LEU A 124 4.77 -21.93 -14.08
N ASP A 125 5.20 -22.15 -15.32
CA ASP A 125 6.63 -22.13 -15.65
C ASP A 125 7.22 -20.72 -15.65
N ASP A 126 6.40 -19.73 -16.01
CA ASP A 126 6.73 -18.31 -15.98
C ASP A 126 6.11 -17.58 -14.78
N THR A 127 5.72 -18.33 -13.74
CA THR A 127 5.15 -17.77 -12.51
C THR A 127 6.14 -17.86 -11.37
N ARG A 128 6.22 -16.79 -10.58
CA ARG A 128 6.95 -16.75 -9.31
C ARG A 128 6.04 -16.21 -8.24
N ILE A 129 6.20 -16.74 -7.03
CA ILE A 129 5.31 -16.43 -5.92
C ILE A 129 6.17 -15.97 -4.75
N TYR A 130 5.81 -14.82 -4.21
CA TYR A 130 6.56 -14.17 -3.15
C TYR A 130 5.70 -14.05 -1.90
N TYR A 131 6.30 -14.30 -0.75
CA TYR A 131 5.73 -13.94 0.54
C TYR A 131 6.37 -12.64 1.01
N ALA A 132 5.54 -11.66 1.34
CA ALA A 132 5.96 -10.30 1.67
C ALA A 132 5.38 -9.85 3.01
N GLU A 133 6.26 -9.24 3.82
CA GLU A 133 5.92 -8.50 5.03
C GLU A 133 5.85 -7.00 4.67
N ILE A 134 4.66 -6.41 4.76
CA ILE A 134 4.41 -5.01 4.38
C ILE A 134 3.77 -4.28 5.55
N ASN A 135 4.42 -3.22 6.02
CA ASN A 135 3.87 -2.36 7.05
C ASN A 135 2.95 -1.31 6.40
N PHE A 136 1.67 -1.31 6.77
CA PHE A 136 0.69 -0.36 6.27
C PHE A 136 0.28 0.66 7.32
N LYS A 137 -0.07 1.85 6.85
CA LYS A 137 -0.86 2.85 7.58
C LYS A 137 -2.17 3.07 6.86
N VAL A 138 -3.29 2.99 7.57
CA VAL A 138 -4.64 3.01 7.02
C VAL A 138 -5.56 3.90 7.85
N ASP A 139 -6.58 4.49 7.22
CA ASP A 139 -7.57 5.31 7.92
C ASP A 139 -8.57 4.45 8.71
N LYS A 140 -8.98 3.32 8.10
CA LYS A 140 -9.95 2.38 8.66
C LYS A 140 -9.39 0.96 8.54
N GLU A 141 -9.34 0.28 9.68
CA GLU A 141 -8.94 -1.12 9.75
C GLU A 141 -10.14 -2.03 9.45
N ASP A 142 -9.88 -3.14 8.79
CA ASP A 142 -10.81 -4.25 8.55
C ASP A 142 -10.10 -5.61 8.66
N LYS A 143 -10.80 -6.70 8.38
CA LYS A 143 -10.27 -8.06 8.49
C LYS A 143 -9.12 -8.40 7.52
N TRP A 144 -8.94 -7.61 6.47
CA TRP A 144 -7.92 -7.84 5.45
C TRP A 144 -6.79 -6.81 5.49
N LEU A 145 -7.06 -5.65 6.07
CA LEU A 145 -6.16 -4.51 6.05
C LEU A 145 -6.23 -3.73 7.37
N TYR A 146 -5.10 -3.65 8.08
CA TYR A 146 -5.01 -2.98 9.39
C TYR A 146 -3.70 -2.19 9.53
N ASN A 147 -3.59 -1.28 10.51
CA ASN A 147 -2.33 -0.58 10.76
C ASN A 147 -1.28 -1.54 11.32
N GLY A 148 -0.06 -1.39 10.83
CA GLY A 148 1.08 -2.22 11.20
C GLY A 148 1.39 -3.26 10.13
N THR A 149 2.05 -4.32 10.55
CA THR A 149 2.63 -5.33 9.66
C THR A 149 1.57 -6.29 9.14
N ASN A 150 1.33 -6.26 7.84
CA ASN A 150 0.44 -7.15 7.11
C ASN A 150 1.26 -8.09 6.23
N TYR A 151 0.69 -9.24 5.92
CA TYR A 151 1.34 -10.26 5.10
C TYR A 151 0.59 -10.46 3.80
N ARG A 152 1.34 -10.59 2.70
CA ARG A 152 0.79 -10.84 1.36
C ARG A 152 1.55 -11.94 0.66
N VAL A 153 0.82 -12.80 -0.03
CA VAL A 153 1.40 -13.60 -1.11
C VAL A 153 1.16 -12.87 -2.43
N ILE A 154 2.22 -12.69 -3.19
CA ILE A 154 2.25 -11.90 -4.42
C ILE A 154 2.66 -12.83 -5.55
N VAL A 155 1.74 -13.04 -6.49
CA VAL A 155 1.96 -13.87 -7.66
C VAL A 155 2.35 -12.96 -8.81
N VAL A 156 3.51 -13.21 -9.41
CA VAL A 156 3.97 -12.52 -10.61
C VAL A 156 4.12 -13.51 -11.77
N THR A 157 3.90 -13.03 -12.98
CA THR A 157 4.12 -13.80 -14.21
C THR A 157 4.72 -12.93 -15.30
N LYS A 158 5.24 -13.54 -16.36
CA LYS A 158 5.69 -12.79 -17.55
C LYS A 158 4.52 -12.50 -18.48
N GLU A 159 4.37 -11.24 -18.86
CA GLU A 159 3.46 -10.75 -19.90
C GLU A 159 4.28 -9.87 -20.86
N ASP A 160 4.32 -10.23 -22.15
CA ASP A 160 5.12 -9.55 -23.18
C ASP A 160 6.60 -9.37 -22.79
N GLY A 161 7.18 -10.40 -22.17
CA GLY A 161 8.58 -10.43 -21.73
C GLY A 161 8.86 -9.72 -20.40
N ASN A 162 7.89 -8.98 -19.86
CA ASN A 162 8.02 -8.20 -18.62
C ASN A 162 7.33 -8.90 -17.45
N TRP A 163 7.88 -8.79 -16.24
CA TRP A 163 7.19 -9.26 -15.04
C TRP A 163 6.00 -8.37 -14.70
N LYS A 164 4.90 -9.01 -14.32
CA LYS A 164 3.64 -8.37 -13.91
C LYS A 164 2.99 -9.12 -12.77
N ILE A 165 2.36 -8.39 -11.87
CA ILE A 165 1.56 -8.93 -10.78
C ILE A 165 0.23 -9.42 -11.34
N VAL A 166 -0.07 -10.70 -11.10
CA VAL A 166 -1.37 -11.29 -11.43
C VAL A 166 -2.29 -11.35 -10.23
N ARG A 167 -1.75 -11.44 -9.01
CA ARG A 167 -2.54 -11.54 -7.78
C ARG A 167 -1.80 -11.03 -6.55
N LEU A 168 -2.56 -10.43 -5.65
CA LEU A 168 -2.21 -10.22 -4.25
C LEU A 168 -3.22 -10.98 -3.38
N SER A 169 -2.74 -11.86 -2.51
CA SER A 169 -3.57 -12.66 -1.60
C SER A 169 -3.18 -12.38 -0.14
N VAL A 170 -4.15 -12.47 0.76
CA VAL A 170 -3.87 -12.71 2.18
C VAL A 170 -3.64 -14.22 2.33
N PRO A 171 -2.42 -14.66 2.70
CA PRO A 171 -2.13 -16.09 2.81
C PRO A 171 -2.62 -16.66 4.15
N SER A 172 -2.65 -17.98 4.25
CA SER A 172 -2.63 -18.61 5.57
C SER A 172 -1.23 -18.46 6.17
N ILE A 173 -1.13 -17.69 7.25
CA ILE A 173 0.16 -17.38 7.88
C ILE A 173 0.58 -18.56 8.75
N GLU A 174 -0.37 -19.21 9.42
CA GLU A 174 -0.14 -20.46 10.14
C GLU A 174 0.47 -21.53 9.23
N TYR A 175 -0.11 -21.78 8.04
CA TYR A 175 0.44 -22.73 7.07
C TYR A 175 1.89 -22.42 6.65
N LEU A 176 2.17 -21.15 6.33
CA LEU A 176 3.52 -20.74 5.94
C LEU A 176 4.52 -20.97 7.08
N LYS A 177 4.13 -20.77 8.34
CA LYS A 177 5.00 -21.06 9.48
C LYS A 177 5.22 -22.55 9.68
N ASP A 178 4.16 -23.34 9.64
CA ASP A 178 4.20 -24.79 9.89
C ASP A 178 5.05 -25.53 8.85
N THR A 179 5.09 -25.01 7.62
CA THR A 179 5.94 -25.53 6.55
C THR A 179 7.39 -25.02 6.60
N GLY A 180 7.75 -24.18 7.57
CA GLY A 180 9.09 -23.60 7.72
C GLY A 180 9.36 -22.39 6.82
N ASN A 181 8.31 -21.83 6.20
CA ASN A 181 8.37 -20.73 5.25
C ASN A 181 7.85 -19.40 5.82
N GLY A 182 7.64 -19.31 7.13
CA GLY A 182 7.42 -18.04 7.82
C GLY A 182 8.68 -17.17 7.90
N PHE A 183 8.52 -15.90 8.21
CA PHE A 183 9.60 -14.98 8.60
C PHE A 183 10.06 -15.19 10.04
N ASN A 184 9.25 -15.85 10.88
CA ASN A 184 9.49 -16.08 12.30
C ASN A 184 9.70 -14.77 13.09
N SER A 185 9.09 -13.68 12.62
CA SER A 185 9.12 -12.39 13.29
C SER A 185 8.11 -12.35 14.45
N LYS A 186 8.28 -11.37 15.36
CA LYS A 186 7.31 -11.14 16.44
C LYS A 186 5.94 -10.77 15.89
N ASP A 187 5.93 -9.93 14.85
CA ASP A 187 4.71 -9.47 14.19
C ASP A 187 3.99 -10.62 13.48
N GLU A 188 4.72 -11.58 12.92
CA GLU A 188 4.13 -12.75 12.27
C GLU A 188 3.38 -13.63 13.28
N ASN A 189 3.94 -13.81 14.48
CA ASN A 189 3.27 -14.53 15.55
C ASN A 189 2.00 -13.82 16.03
N ILE A 190 1.96 -12.48 15.99
CA ILE A 190 0.74 -11.71 16.27
C ILE A 190 -0.27 -11.94 15.15
N ALA A 191 0.16 -11.92 13.89
CA ALA A 191 -0.72 -12.13 12.75
C ALA A 191 -1.35 -13.53 12.73
N VAL A 192 -0.63 -14.59 13.11
CA VAL A 192 -1.20 -15.94 13.31
C VAL A 192 -2.28 -15.96 14.39
N LYS A 193 -2.07 -15.20 15.48
CA LYS A 193 -3.10 -15.06 16.51
C LYS A 193 -4.33 -14.33 15.98
N ILE A 194 -4.16 -13.33 15.12
CA ILE A 194 -5.27 -12.62 14.46
C ILE A 194 -6.03 -13.57 13.53
N GLU A 195 -5.33 -14.29 12.65
CA GLU A 195 -5.88 -15.30 11.74
C GLU A 195 -6.70 -16.35 12.49
N SER A 196 -6.07 -17.05 13.44
CA SER A 196 -6.74 -18.11 14.22
C SER A 196 -7.91 -17.58 15.06
N THR A 197 -7.87 -16.33 15.51
CA THR A 197 -9.00 -15.72 16.24
C THR A 197 -10.17 -15.41 15.31
N LEU A 198 -9.89 -14.90 14.11
CA LEU A 198 -10.91 -14.69 13.08
C LEU A 198 -11.57 -16.01 12.70
N GLU A 199 -10.79 -17.03 12.39
CA GLU A 199 -11.30 -18.33 11.94
C GLU A 199 -12.11 -19.04 13.01
N ARG A 200 -11.62 -19.06 14.26
CA ARG A 200 -12.24 -19.85 15.33
C ARG A 200 -13.38 -19.12 16.03
N LYS A 201 -13.38 -17.79 16.03
CA LYS A 201 -14.32 -16.98 16.82
C LYS A 201 -15.09 -15.94 16.01
N GLY A 202 -14.78 -15.76 14.73
CA GLY A 202 -15.32 -14.67 13.93
C GLY A 202 -14.89 -13.27 14.43
N GLN A 203 -13.89 -13.17 15.31
CA GLN A 203 -13.47 -11.90 15.88
C GLN A 203 -12.36 -11.29 15.03
N VAL A 204 -12.60 -10.09 14.50
CA VAL A 204 -11.61 -9.34 13.73
C VAL A 204 -10.74 -8.56 14.70
N MET A 205 -9.43 -8.77 14.62
CA MET A 205 -8.44 -8.12 15.48
C MET A 205 -7.42 -7.33 14.68
N ASN A 206 -6.84 -6.30 15.29
CA ASN A 206 -5.70 -5.57 14.74
C ASN A 206 -4.37 -5.96 15.41
N MET A 207 -3.25 -5.41 14.91
CA MET A 207 -1.89 -5.68 15.43
C MET A 207 -1.67 -5.28 16.89
N LYS A 208 -2.53 -4.42 17.46
CA LYS A 208 -2.49 -4.05 18.88
C LYS A 208 -3.24 -5.05 19.77
N GLY A 209 -3.85 -6.07 19.18
CA GLY A 209 -4.68 -7.05 19.87
C GLY A 209 -6.07 -6.54 20.25
N ALA A 210 -6.52 -5.42 19.69
CA ALA A 210 -7.88 -4.93 19.90
C ALA A 210 -8.84 -5.64 18.93
N VAL A 211 -10.01 -6.04 19.43
CA VAL A 211 -11.12 -6.50 18.59
C VAL A 211 -11.76 -5.28 17.94
N ILE A 212 -11.78 -5.24 16.62
CA ILE A 212 -12.30 -4.11 15.83
C ILE A 212 -13.63 -4.42 15.14
N ASP A 213 -13.99 -5.71 15.02
CA ASP A 213 -15.27 -6.17 14.50
C ASP A 213 -15.56 -7.61 14.95
N ASN A 214 -16.80 -8.06 14.83
CA ASN A 214 -17.22 -9.45 15.10
C ASN A 214 -18.22 -9.93 14.05
N ILE A 215 -17.78 -10.90 13.23
CA ILE A 215 -18.53 -11.46 12.11
C ILE A 215 -19.12 -12.84 12.43
N ALA A 216 -19.00 -13.33 13.66
CA ALA A 216 -19.65 -14.56 14.07
C ALA A 216 -21.18 -14.41 14.01
N ALA A 217 -21.86 -15.46 13.54
CA ALA A 217 -23.31 -15.51 13.57
C ALA A 217 -23.81 -15.42 15.02
N THR A 218 -24.81 -14.59 15.26
CA THR A 218 -25.49 -14.52 16.55
C THR A 218 -26.32 -15.79 16.78
N GLU A 219 -26.60 -16.13 18.04
CA GLU A 219 -27.52 -17.23 18.33
C GLU A 219 -28.89 -17.07 17.67
N GLU A 220 -29.35 -15.84 17.51
CA GLU A 220 -30.61 -15.53 16.85
C GLU A 220 -30.54 -15.83 15.34
N GLN A 221 -29.45 -15.48 14.67
CA GLN A 221 -29.22 -15.84 13.27
C GLN A 221 -29.19 -17.35 13.08
N LEU A 222 -28.47 -18.08 13.95
CA LEU A 222 -28.40 -19.55 13.91
C LEU A 222 -29.74 -20.23 14.18
N LYS A 223 -30.62 -19.62 14.97
CA LYS A 223 -31.98 -20.13 15.22
C LYS A 223 -32.90 -19.93 14.01
N ASN A 224 -32.69 -18.87 13.24
CA ASN A 224 -33.51 -18.53 12.07
C ASN A 224 -33.07 -19.25 10.78
N GLU A 225 -31.94 -19.96 10.78
CA GLU A 225 -31.49 -20.82 9.67
C GLU A 225 -32.09 -22.24 9.70
N LYS A 226 -32.84 -22.59 10.76
CA LYS A 226 -33.52 -23.88 10.92
C LYS A 226 -34.99 -23.80 10.50
#